data_AF-A0A8T3PJW5-F1
#
_entry.id   AF-A0A8T3PJW5-F1
#
_cell.length_a   1.000
_cell.length_b   1.000
_cell.length_c   1.000
_cell.angle_alpha   90.00
_cell.angle_beta   90.00
_cell.angle_gamma   90.00
#
_symmetry.space_group_name_H-M   'P 1'
#
loop_
_entity.id
_entity.type
_entity.pdbx_description
1 polymer ?
#
loop_
_entity_poly.entity_id
_entity_poly.type
_entity_poly.pdbx_seq_one_letter_code
_entity_poly.pdbx_strand_id
1 'polypeptide(L)'
;MEDDERRSRRRPLHQELLDHLADEINVDVTRVFAAGHSLGGRFVHELGTRDPERFRAIADVSGFYGTSIGQPAAPPPGTLLPVLIVHGALDLTVPPGGGPGLLFPNVNFQPTQFTYDSWYANNGCTEPTFRLLSIIALLVDIQRTNCTASRSVRAVEFVSVASLGHHWPAIPDDFYDASSEMLAFFDSQ
;
A
#
# COMPACT_ATOMS: atom_id res chain seq x y z
N MET A 1 14.02 -14.47 29.67
CA MET A 1 13.18 -15.57 29.14
C MET A 1 11.70 -15.32 29.39
N GLU A 2 11.27 -14.99 30.62
CA GLU A 2 9.85 -14.65 30.90
C GLU A 2 9.33 -13.40 30.16
N ASP A 3 10.15 -12.36 29.98
CA ASP A 3 9.73 -11.14 29.28
C ASP A 3 9.53 -11.34 27.77
N ASP A 4 10.26 -12.29 27.17
CA ASP A 4 10.18 -12.59 25.74
C ASP A 4 8.93 -13.43 25.43
N GLU A 5 8.58 -14.37 26.33
CA GLU A 5 7.31 -15.10 26.29
C GLU A 5 6.10 -14.19 26.57
N ARG A 6 6.23 -13.19 27.46
CA ARG A 6 5.17 -12.17 27.67
C ARG A 6 4.96 -11.28 26.45
N ARG A 7 6.03 -10.94 25.73
CA ARG A 7 5.97 -10.17 24.48
C ARG A 7 5.38 -10.98 23.34
N SER A 8 5.65 -12.29 23.31
CA SER A 8 5.05 -13.26 22.37
C SER A 8 3.56 -13.53 22.60
N ARG A 9 3.00 -13.22 23.79
CA ARG A 9 1.59 -13.46 24.14
C ARG A 9 0.69 -12.22 24.03
N ARG A 10 1.24 -11.03 23.84
CA ARG A 10 0.42 -9.82 23.66
C ARG A 10 -0.04 -9.75 22.21
N ARG A 11 -1.34 -9.51 22.02
CA ARG A 11 -1.87 -9.23 20.68
C ARG A 11 -1.20 -7.96 20.16
N PRO A 12 -0.89 -7.88 18.86
CA PRO A 12 -0.41 -6.65 18.25
C PRO A 12 -1.37 -5.48 18.52
N LEU A 13 -0.83 -4.29 18.81
CA LEU A 13 -1.61 -3.11 19.21
C LEU A 13 -2.69 -2.74 18.19
N HIS A 14 -2.44 -2.92 16.89
CA HIS A 14 -3.42 -2.60 15.85
C HIS A 14 -4.65 -3.50 15.91
N GLN A 15 -4.51 -4.78 16.28
CA GLN A 15 -5.66 -5.66 16.46
C GLN A 15 -6.49 -5.22 17.67
N GLU A 16 -5.84 -4.92 18.79
CA GLU A 16 -6.51 -4.44 20.01
C GLU A 16 -7.25 -3.12 19.76
N LEU A 17 -6.64 -2.21 18.99
CA LEU A 17 -7.26 -0.94 18.62
C LEU A 17 -8.49 -1.14 17.73
N LEU A 18 -8.41 -2.01 16.71
CA LEU A 18 -9.54 -2.29 15.83
C LEU A 18 -10.70 -2.94 16.59
N ASP A 19 -10.41 -3.88 17.49
CA ASP A 19 -11.42 -4.53 18.33
C ASP A 19 -12.07 -3.50 19.27
N HIS A 20 -11.25 -2.68 19.95
CA HIS A 20 -11.75 -1.63 20.84
C HIS A 20 -12.62 -0.60 20.12
N LEU A 21 -12.20 -0.13 18.95
CA LEU A 21 -13.01 0.81 18.16
C LEU A 21 -14.33 0.17 17.71
N ALA A 22 -14.33 -1.11 17.33
CA ALA A 22 -15.56 -1.81 16.95
C ALA A 22 -16.56 -1.92 18.12
N ASP A 23 -16.06 -2.01 19.36
CA ASP A 23 -16.87 -2.05 20.57
C ASP A 23 -17.37 -0.65 20.99
N GLU A 24 -16.55 0.40 20.83
CA GLU A 24 -16.85 1.76 21.28
C GLU A 24 -17.70 2.56 20.28
N ILE A 25 -17.49 2.33 18.98
CA ILE A 25 -18.20 3.04 17.91
C ILE A 25 -18.83 2.04 16.94
N ASN A 26 -20.07 2.29 16.53
CA ASN A 26 -20.82 1.41 15.63
C ASN A 26 -20.28 1.49 14.19
N VAL A 27 -19.18 0.78 13.94
CA VAL A 27 -18.53 0.68 12.62
C VAL A 27 -18.95 -0.60 11.89
N ASP A 28 -18.97 -0.54 10.57
CA ASP A 28 -19.11 -1.73 9.74
C ASP A 28 -17.75 -2.44 9.64
N VAL A 29 -17.59 -3.52 10.41
CA VAL A 29 -16.37 -4.33 10.44
C VAL A 29 -16.06 -5.03 9.10
N THR A 30 -17.00 -5.03 8.15
CA THR A 30 -16.75 -5.54 6.78
C THR A 30 -16.13 -4.48 5.86
N ARG A 31 -16.10 -3.22 6.30
CA ARG A 31 -15.59 -2.05 5.56
C ARG A 31 -14.42 -1.38 6.30
N VAL A 32 -13.47 -2.19 6.75
CA VAL A 32 -12.24 -1.72 7.39
C VAL A 32 -11.14 -1.58 6.34
N PHE A 33 -10.48 -0.42 6.30
CA PHE A 33 -9.42 -0.11 5.35
C PHE A 33 -8.20 0.45 6.11
N ALA A 34 -7.01 0.34 5.53
CA ALA A 34 -5.82 0.99 6.07
C ALA A 34 -5.13 1.83 5.00
N ALA A 35 -4.72 3.03 5.37
CA ALA A 35 -3.92 3.90 4.52
C ALA A 35 -2.71 4.45 5.28
N GLY A 36 -1.60 4.66 4.60
CA GLY A 36 -0.39 5.19 5.24
C GLY A 36 0.63 5.77 4.26
N HIS A 37 1.45 6.68 4.76
CA HIS A 37 2.52 7.33 3.99
C HIS A 37 3.90 6.97 4.52
N SER A 38 4.88 6.80 3.62
CA SER A 38 6.27 6.50 3.97
C SER A 38 6.38 5.22 4.81
N LEU A 39 6.94 5.30 6.03
CA LEU A 39 6.92 4.17 6.98
C LEU A 39 5.51 3.73 7.38
N GLY A 40 4.53 4.63 7.34
CA GLY A 40 3.11 4.25 7.46
C GLY A 40 2.62 3.46 6.25
N GLY A 41 3.13 3.78 5.05
CA GLY A 41 2.86 3.01 3.82
C GLY A 41 3.44 1.58 3.91
N ARG A 42 4.67 1.46 4.38
CA ARG A 42 5.25 0.16 4.76
C ARG A 42 4.39 -0.56 5.82
N PHE A 43 3.92 0.17 6.83
CA PHE A 43 3.12 -0.43 7.90
C PHE A 43 1.78 -0.99 7.38
N VAL A 44 1.10 -0.33 6.44
CA VAL A 44 -0.14 -0.90 5.88
C VAL A 44 0.10 -2.17 5.06
N HIS A 45 1.24 -2.29 4.38
CA HIS A 45 1.66 -3.54 3.76
C HIS A 45 1.87 -4.65 4.81
N GLU A 46 2.48 -4.31 5.94
CA GLU A 46 2.70 -5.23 7.06
C GLU A 46 1.36 -5.69 7.68
N LEU A 47 0.38 -4.79 7.80
CA LEU A 47 -0.99 -5.11 8.23
C LEU A 47 -1.67 -6.08 7.25
N GLY A 48 -1.65 -5.77 5.95
CA GLY A 48 -2.27 -6.62 4.92
C GLY A 48 -1.61 -7.99 4.75
N THR A 49 -0.38 -8.15 5.22
CA THR A 49 0.34 -9.44 5.23
C THR A 49 0.04 -10.26 6.47
N ARG A 50 -0.07 -9.63 7.64
CA ARG A 50 -0.25 -10.36 8.91
C ARG A 50 -1.69 -10.69 9.21
N ASP A 51 -2.59 -9.78 8.89
CA ASP A 51 -4.00 -9.86 9.25
C ASP A 51 -4.90 -9.51 8.04
N PRO A 52 -4.70 -10.16 6.88
CA PRO A 52 -5.40 -9.82 5.63
C PRO A 52 -6.92 -9.85 5.76
N GLU A 53 -7.46 -10.72 6.61
CA GLU A 53 -8.90 -10.87 6.86
C GLU A 53 -9.51 -9.69 7.62
N ARG A 54 -8.68 -8.85 8.26
CA ARG A 54 -9.13 -7.66 9.00
C ARG A 54 -9.36 -6.45 8.11
N PHE A 55 -8.87 -6.47 6.87
CA PHE A 55 -8.92 -5.33 5.96
C PHE A 55 -9.60 -5.72 4.66
N ARG A 56 -10.53 -4.89 4.20
CA ARG A 56 -11.18 -5.03 2.90
C ARG A 56 -10.25 -4.64 1.76
N ALA A 57 -9.38 -3.66 1.99
CA ALA A 57 -8.31 -3.20 1.11
C ALA A 57 -7.31 -2.30 1.85
N ILE A 58 -6.14 -2.07 1.27
CA ILE A 58 -5.10 -1.17 1.79
C ILE A 58 -4.61 -0.19 0.72
N ALA A 59 -4.08 0.96 1.16
CA ALA A 59 -3.48 1.93 0.26
C ALA A 59 -2.24 2.60 0.83
N ASP A 60 -1.18 2.76 0.04
CA ASP A 60 0.03 3.45 0.46
C ASP A 60 0.35 4.69 -0.40
N VAL A 61 1.05 5.65 0.22
CA VAL A 61 1.73 6.76 -0.48
C VAL A 61 3.21 6.72 -0.15
N SER A 62 4.08 6.69 -1.17
CA SER A 62 5.53 6.69 -1.02
C SER A 62 6.02 5.60 -0.03
N GLY A 63 5.29 4.48 0.02
CA GLY A 63 5.62 3.34 0.85
C GLY A 63 6.59 2.38 0.16
N PHE A 64 6.85 1.26 0.82
CA PHE A 64 7.60 0.15 0.25
C PHE A 64 7.18 -1.14 0.95
N TYR A 65 7.24 -2.26 0.24
CA TYR A 65 7.02 -3.57 0.83
C TYR A 65 8.34 -4.18 1.34
N GLY A 66 8.36 -4.65 2.59
CA GLY A 66 9.49 -5.36 3.18
C GLY A 66 9.27 -5.77 4.64
N THR A 67 9.96 -6.81 5.12
CA THR A 67 9.84 -7.26 6.52
C THR A 67 10.55 -6.32 7.50
N SER A 68 11.59 -5.63 7.05
CA SER A 68 12.24 -4.51 7.75
C SER A 68 12.77 -3.49 6.73
N ILE A 69 13.21 -2.32 7.19
CA ILE A 69 13.83 -1.32 6.32
C ILE A 69 15.04 -1.96 5.61
N GLY A 70 15.02 -2.00 4.27
CA GLY A 70 16.08 -2.61 3.47
C GLY A 70 16.03 -4.14 3.37
N GLN A 71 14.99 -4.79 3.88
CA GLN A 71 14.74 -6.22 3.71
C GLN A 71 13.45 -6.42 2.89
N PRO A 72 13.56 -6.49 1.55
CA PRO A 72 12.39 -6.72 0.71
C PRO A 72 11.79 -8.09 0.99
N ALA A 73 10.48 -8.19 0.77
CA ALA A 73 9.74 -9.43 0.92
C ALA A 73 8.59 -9.46 -0.11
N ALA A 74 7.75 -10.48 -0.08
CA ALA A 74 6.47 -10.51 -0.79
C ALA A 74 5.33 -10.80 0.20
N PRO A 75 4.07 -10.43 -0.10
CA PRO A 75 2.92 -10.83 0.70
C PRO A 75 2.79 -12.36 0.73
N PRO A 76 2.29 -12.95 1.83
CA PRO A 76 2.07 -14.39 1.92
C PRO A 76 1.04 -14.84 0.89
N PRO A 77 1.23 -15.99 0.22
CA PRO A 77 0.28 -16.48 -0.77
C PRO A 77 -1.15 -16.58 -0.22
N GLY A 78 -2.11 -16.08 -0.99
CA GLY A 78 -3.55 -16.29 -0.73
C GLY A 78 -4.24 -15.22 0.10
N THR A 79 -3.58 -14.11 0.44
CA THR A 79 -4.26 -12.98 1.10
C THR A 79 -5.30 -12.30 0.20
N LEU A 80 -5.09 -12.32 -1.13
CA LEU A 80 -6.01 -11.78 -2.16
C LEU A 80 -6.51 -10.34 -1.89
N LEU A 81 -5.72 -9.55 -1.17
CA LEU A 81 -6.10 -8.25 -0.65
C LEU A 81 -5.98 -7.17 -1.75
N PRO A 82 -7.01 -6.35 -1.98
CA PRO A 82 -6.90 -5.22 -2.89
C PRO A 82 -5.91 -4.17 -2.38
N VAL A 83 -5.01 -3.70 -3.25
CA VAL A 83 -3.95 -2.75 -2.89
C VAL A 83 -3.86 -1.59 -3.87
N LEU A 84 -3.83 -0.36 -3.35
CA LEU A 84 -3.49 0.86 -4.09
C LEU A 84 -2.10 1.36 -3.65
N ILE A 85 -1.19 1.55 -4.61
CA ILE A 85 0.16 2.04 -4.40
C ILE A 85 0.26 3.39 -5.09
N VAL A 86 0.66 4.45 -4.38
CA VAL A 86 0.89 5.77 -4.97
C VAL A 86 2.34 6.16 -4.71
N HIS A 87 3.09 6.54 -5.74
CA HIS A 87 4.50 6.92 -5.57
C HIS A 87 4.90 8.08 -6.46
N GLY A 88 5.71 8.98 -5.93
CA GLY A 88 6.24 10.11 -6.69
C GLY A 88 7.48 9.76 -7.51
N ALA A 89 7.55 10.23 -8.75
CA ALA A 89 8.73 10.03 -9.60
C ALA A 89 9.97 10.80 -9.11
N LEU A 90 9.77 11.85 -8.31
CA LEU A 90 10.83 12.69 -7.72
C LEU A 90 11.09 12.36 -6.25
N ASP A 91 10.53 11.27 -5.73
CA ASP A 91 10.80 10.82 -4.36
C ASP A 91 12.27 10.42 -4.22
N LEU A 92 13.02 11.19 -3.43
CA LEU A 92 14.41 10.88 -3.11
C LEU A 92 14.57 10.13 -1.79
N THR A 93 13.52 10.06 -0.97
CA THR A 93 13.58 9.39 0.34
C THR A 93 13.38 7.89 0.18
N VAL A 94 12.40 7.50 -0.62
CA VAL A 94 12.16 6.12 -1.07
C VAL A 94 12.19 6.15 -2.60
N PRO A 95 13.36 5.98 -3.23
CA PRO A 95 13.48 6.15 -4.67
C PRO A 95 12.60 5.15 -5.45
N PRO A 96 11.73 5.60 -6.36
CA PRO A 96 10.80 4.71 -7.08
C PRO A 96 11.52 3.73 -8.01
N GLY A 97 12.72 4.09 -8.47
CA GLY A 97 13.62 3.22 -9.23
C GLY A 97 14.47 2.27 -8.37
N GLY A 98 14.30 2.29 -7.05
CA GLY A 98 15.17 1.59 -6.09
C GLY A 98 16.49 2.33 -5.86
N GLY A 99 17.33 1.79 -5.00
CA GLY A 99 18.59 2.42 -4.62
C GLY A 99 18.61 2.98 -3.19
N PRO A 100 19.72 3.63 -2.80
CA PRO A 100 19.84 4.30 -1.51
C PRO A 100 18.89 5.49 -1.40
N GLY A 101 18.14 5.57 -0.29
CA GLY A 101 17.28 6.72 0.00
C GLY A 101 18.08 7.89 0.59
N LEU A 102 17.62 9.12 0.33
CA LEU A 102 18.25 10.35 0.81
C LEU A 102 18.36 10.40 2.34
N LEU A 103 17.30 9.99 3.05
CA LEU A 103 17.27 9.91 4.51
C LEU A 103 17.76 8.55 5.05
N PHE A 104 17.96 7.58 4.16
CA PHE A 104 18.36 6.21 4.48
C PHE A 104 19.51 5.74 3.57
N PRO A 105 20.68 6.38 3.62
CA PRO A 105 21.74 6.15 2.63
C PRO A 105 22.32 4.73 2.66
N ASN A 106 22.17 4.01 3.78
CA ASN A 106 22.61 2.63 3.96
C ASN A 106 21.52 1.59 3.62
N VAL A 107 20.35 2.03 3.19
CA VAL A 107 19.20 1.19 2.89
C VAL A 107 19.01 1.17 1.39
N ASN A 108 19.15 0.00 0.78
CA ASN A 108 18.90 -0.16 -0.65
C ASN A 108 17.45 -0.57 -0.87
N PHE A 109 16.60 0.36 -1.30
CA PHE A 109 15.20 0.08 -1.60
C PHE A 109 15.07 -0.70 -2.91
N GLN A 110 14.07 -1.59 -2.95
CA GLN A 110 13.61 -2.14 -4.22
C GLN A 110 12.81 -1.08 -4.98
N PRO A 111 12.77 -1.15 -6.32
CA PRO A 111 11.88 -0.30 -7.11
C PRO A 111 10.43 -0.45 -6.67
N THR A 112 9.62 0.60 -6.71
CA THR A 112 8.19 0.53 -6.36
C THR A 112 7.45 -0.51 -7.21
N GLN A 113 7.88 -0.69 -8.46
CA GLN A 113 7.37 -1.73 -9.36
C GLN A 113 7.47 -3.15 -8.75
N PHE A 114 8.49 -3.44 -7.95
CA PHE A 114 8.60 -4.72 -7.24
C PHE A 114 7.44 -4.93 -6.25
N THR A 115 7.01 -3.87 -5.55
CA THR A 115 5.87 -3.94 -4.63
C THR A 115 4.58 -4.24 -5.39
N TYR A 116 4.36 -3.55 -6.52
CA TYR A 116 3.23 -3.81 -7.40
C TYR A 116 3.23 -5.26 -7.93
N ASP A 117 4.35 -5.70 -8.51
CA ASP A 117 4.47 -7.05 -9.09
C ASP A 117 4.23 -8.15 -8.05
N SER A 118 4.66 -7.90 -6.80
CA SER A 118 4.46 -8.82 -5.67
C SER A 118 2.99 -8.96 -5.30
N TRP A 119 2.24 -7.86 -5.20
CA TRP A 119 0.79 -7.89 -4.95
C TRP A 119 0.01 -8.42 -6.15
N TYR A 120 0.43 -8.08 -7.36
CA TYR A 120 -0.14 -8.59 -8.60
C TYR A 120 -0.06 -10.12 -8.64
N ALA A 121 1.13 -10.69 -8.39
CA ALA A 121 1.30 -12.13 -8.36
C ALA A 121 0.50 -12.78 -7.23
N ASN A 122 0.50 -12.18 -6.04
CA ASN A 122 -0.22 -12.69 -4.88
C ASN A 122 -1.74 -12.71 -5.07
N ASN A 123 -2.30 -11.73 -5.78
CA ASN A 123 -3.71 -11.65 -6.10
C ASN A 123 -4.12 -12.53 -7.30
N GLY A 124 -3.22 -13.39 -7.79
CA GLY A 124 -3.48 -14.32 -8.88
C GLY A 124 -3.78 -13.62 -10.20
N CYS A 125 -3.24 -12.42 -10.39
CA CYS A 125 -3.49 -11.61 -11.56
C CYS A 125 -2.71 -12.13 -12.78
N THR A 126 -3.35 -12.16 -13.94
CA THR A 126 -2.74 -12.63 -15.20
C THR A 126 -2.97 -11.69 -16.38
N GLU A 127 -3.79 -10.66 -16.21
CA GLU A 127 -4.24 -9.78 -17.30
C GLU A 127 -3.31 -8.56 -17.49
N PRO A 128 -3.20 -8.05 -18.73
CA PRO A 128 -2.43 -6.85 -19.02
C PRO A 128 -2.92 -5.64 -18.21
N THR A 129 -1.99 -4.95 -17.58
CA THR A 129 -2.24 -3.69 -16.87
C THR A 129 -2.77 -2.62 -17.84
N PHE A 130 -3.92 -2.02 -17.52
CA PHE A 130 -4.43 -0.87 -18.26
C PHE A 130 -3.65 0.39 -17.86
N ARG A 131 -3.15 1.13 -18.85
CA ARG A 131 -2.55 2.46 -18.65
C ARG A 131 -3.48 3.55 -19.17
N LEU A 132 -3.91 4.45 -18.30
CA LEU A 132 -4.67 5.64 -18.69
C LEU A 132 -3.74 6.68 -19.31
N LEU A 133 -3.79 6.84 -20.63
CA LEU A 133 -3.10 7.92 -21.34
C LEU A 133 -4.07 9.09 -21.53
N SER A 134 -3.85 10.18 -20.80
CA SER A 134 -4.51 11.47 -20.97
C SER A 134 -3.47 12.60 -20.96
N ILE A 135 -3.86 13.85 -21.17
CA ILE A 135 -2.93 15.00 -21.07
C ILE A 135 -2.38 15.13 -19.63
N ILE A 136 -3.17 14.70 -18.63
CA ILE A 136 -2.73 14.55 -17.23
C ILE A 136 -1.80 13.34 -17.07
N ALA A 137 -1.77 12.37 -17.99
CA ALA A 137 -0.90 11.20 -17.88
C ALA A 137 0.59 11.49 -18.06
N LEU A 138 0.95 12.68 -18.56
CA LEU A 138 2.34 13.18 -18.44
C LEU A 138 2.72 13.53 -17.00
N LEU A 139 1.71 13.74 -16.13
CA LEU A 139 1.86 14.07 -14.71
C LEU A 139 1.46 12.92 -13.78
N VAL A 140 0.53 12.04 -14.20
CA VAL A 140 0.03 10.91 -13.39
C VAL A 140 -0.14 9.68 -14.28
N ASP A 141 0.78 8.74 -14.18
CA ASP A 141 0.70 7.44 -14.84
C ASP A 141 0.00 6.44 -13.92
N ILE A 142 -1.08 5.83 -14.40
CA ILE A 142 -1.87 4.87 -13.62
C ILE A 142 -1.80 3.51 -14.29
N GLN A 143 -1.35 2.53 -13.52
CA GLN A 143 -1.31 1.11 -13.83
C GLN A 143 -2.42 0.40 -13.04
N ARG A 144 -3.46 -0.09 -13.72
CA ARG A 144 -4.55 -0.86 -13.10
C ARG A 144 -4.56 -2.30 -13.58
N THR A 145 -4.75 -3.23 -12.66
CA THR A 145 -5.00 -4.63 -13.02
C THR A 145 -6.30 -5.14 -12.42
N ASN A 146 -7.07 -5.79 -13.30
CA ASN A 146 -8.20 -6.62 -12.93
C ASN A 146 -7.70 -8.07 -12.79
N CYS A 147 -8.13 -8.78 -11.75
CA CYS A 147 -7.68 -10.15 -11.49
C CYS A 147 -8.90 -11.06 -11.43
N THR A 148 -8.90 -12.13 -12.22
CA THR A 148 -10.00 -13.11 -12.30
C THR A 148 -10.24 -13.85 -10.99
N ALA A 149 -9.22 -13.97 -10.13
CA ALA A 149 -9.31 -14.59 -8.81
C ALA A 149 -9.82 -13.66 -7.70
N SER A 150 -9.92 -12.35 -7.95
CA SER A 150 -10.32 -11.36 -6.95
C SER A 150 -11.83 -11.11 -6.98
N ARG A 151 -12.46 -10.95 -5.81
CA ARG A 151 -13.84 -10.44 -5.70
C ARG A 151 -13.97 -8.95 -6.06
N SER A 152 -12.86 -8.28 -6.34
CA SER A 152 -12.80 -6.85 -6.62
C SER A 152 -12.50 -6.53 -8.07
N VAL A 153 -13.18 -5.51 -8.58
CA VAL A 153 -12.94 -4.91 -9.90
C VAL A 153 -11.61 -4.15 -9.97
N ARG A 154 -10.97 -3.80 -8.84
CA ARG A 154 -9.65 -3.15 -8.77
C ARG A 154 -8.80 -3.86 -7.72
N ALA A 155 -8.09 -4.91 -8.13
CA ALA A 155 -7.33 -5.76 -7.22
C ALA A 155 -5.95 -5.20 -6.90
N VAL A 156 -5.23 -4.66 -7.89
CA VAL A 156 -3.98 -3.93 -7.64
C VAL A 156 -3.93 -2.71 -8.55
N GLU A 157 -3.65 -1.56 -7.97
CA GLU A 157 -3.45 -0.31 -8.69
C GLU A 157 -2.14 0.34 -8.26
N PHE A 158 -1.36 0.80 -9.23
CA PHE A 158 -0.17 1.59 -9.02
C PHE A 158 -0.30 2.93 -9.74
N VAL A 159 -0.16 4.02 -9.00
CA VAL A 159 -0.15 5.39 -9.50
C VAL A 159 1.25 5.98 -9.32
N SER A 160 1.85 6.40 -10.42
CA SER A 160 3.09 7.16 -10.44
C SER A 160 2.79 8.62 -10.74
N VAL A 161 3.17 9.54 -9.83
CA VAL A 161 2.95 10.98 -9.99
C VAL A 161 4.27 11.66 -10.32
N ALA A 162 4.38 12.22 -11.53
CA ALA A 162 5.63 12.73 -12.10
C ALA A 162 6.24 13.90 -11.32
N SER A 163 5.42 14.77 -10.72
CA SER A 163 5.87 15.93 -9.95
C SER A 163 6.06 15.66 -8.46
N LEU A 164 5.57 14.53 -7.96
CA LEU A 164 5.51 14.24 -6.53
C LEU A 164 6.88 13.82 -5.98
N GLY A 165 7.24 14.41 -4.84
CA GLY A 165 8.39 14.04 -4.01
C GLY A 165 8.01 13.01 -2.93
N HIS A 166 8.40 13.27 -1.67
CA HIS A 166 8.12 12.39 -0.53
C HIS A 166 7.14 13.05 0.46
N HIS A 167 5.90 13.26 0.01
CA HIS A 167 4.83 13.83 0.81
C HIS A 167 3.47 13.26 0.37
N TRP A 168 2.42 13.59 1.14
CA TRP A 168 1.06 13.21 0.79
C TRP A 168 0.53 14.14 -0.31
N PRO A 169 0.24 13.64 -1.53
CA PRO A 169 -0.11 14.50 -2.64
C PRO A 169 -1.52 15.07 -2.50
N ALA A 170 -1.65 16.35 -2.81
CA ALA A 170 -2.93 17.05 -2.84
C ALA A 170 -3.00 18.05 -4.01
N ILE A 171 -4.21 18.35 -4.46
CA ILE A 171 -4.45 19.44 -5.40
C ILE A 171 -4.47 20.80 -4.68
N PRO A 172 -3.98 21.87 -5.33
CA PRO A 172 -3.54 21.94 -6.72
C PRO A 172 -2.07 21.56 -6.96
N ASP A 173 -1.26 21.40 -5.91
CA ASP A 173 0.21 21.40 -6.02
C ASP A 173 0.77 20.16 -6.73
N ASP A 174 0.15 18.99 -6.54
CA ASP A 174 0.67 17.71 -7.05
C ASP A 174 -0.12 17.15 -8.24
N PHE A 175 -1.18 17.85 -8.69
CA PHE A 175 -2.11 17.38 -9.73
C PHE A 175 -2.78 16.03 -9.45
N TYR A 176 -2.65 15.52 -8.23
CA TYR A 176 -3.21 14.26 -7.75
C TYR A 176 -3.64 14.45 -6.29
N ASP A 177 -4.85 13.99 -5.95
CA ASP A 177 -5.37 13.97 -4.58
C ASP A 177 -5.44 12.52 -4.11
N ALA A 178 -4.44 12.10 -3.33
CA ALA A 178 -4.40 10.74 -2.83
C ALA A 178 -5.59 10.41 -1.93
N SER A 179 -6.10 11.37 -1.16
CA SER A 179 -7.19 11.11 -0.23
C SER A 179 -8.49 10.79 -0.98
N SER A 180 -8.84 11.61 -1.98
CA SER A 180 -10.04 11.39 -2.80
C SER A 180 -9.94 10.10 -3.61
N GLU A 181 -8.77 9.82 -4.20
CA GLU A 181 -8.56 8.61 -5.01
C GLU A 181 -8.53 7.32 -4.17
N MET A 182 -7.99 7.36 -2.95
CA MET A 182 -8.06 6.25 -1.99
C MET A 182 -9.49 5.96 -1.57
N LEU A 183 -10.30 6.98 -1.28
CA LEU A 183 -11.72 6.79 -0.94
C LEU A 183 -12.48 6.15 -2.11
N ALA A 184 -12.27 6.64 -3.33
CA ALA A 184 -12.88 6.05 -4.53
C ALA A 184 -12.40 4.60 -4.77
N PHE A 185 -11.14 4.30 -4.49
CA PHE A 185 -10.62 2.94 -4.53
C PHE A 185 -11.31 2.05 -3.49
N PHE A 186 -11.40 2.48 -2.23
CA PHE A 186 -12.03 1.74 -1.13
C PHE A 186 -13.53 1.51 -1.33
N ASP A 187 -14.27 2.49 -1.87
CA ASP A 187 -15.69 2.34 -2.18
C ASP A 187 -15.97 1.34 -3.31
N SER A 188 -14.98 1.07 -4.17
CA SER A 188 -15.11 0.09 -5.26
C SER A 188 -14.84 -1.36 -4.85
N GLN A 189 -14.53 -1.61 -3.57
CA GLN A 189 -14.18 -2.93 -3.03
C GLN A 189 -15.40 -3.61 -2.41
#